data_AF-A0A0B3VU40-F1
#
_entry.id   AF-A0A0B3VU40-F1
#
_cell.length_a   1.000
_cell.length_b   1.000
_cell.length_c   1.000
_cell.angle_alpha   90.00
_cell.angle_beta   90.00
_cell.angle_gamma   90.00
#
_symmetry.space_group_name_H-M   'P 1'
#
loop_
_entity.id
_entity.type
_entity.pdbx_description
1 polymer ?
#
loop_
_entity_poly.entity_id
_entity_poly.type
_entity_poly.pdbx_seq_one_letter_code
_entity_poly.pdbx_strand_id
1 'polypeptide(L)'
;MKKVTKTKMGKMDVTITEHFPDDPKDMNKIRDILAGFYVNQFRKMYPEEVLDIAIPVYQRILDLEGLGNSYEESKQQAIEEYYQNKNPYITQNN
;
A
#
# COMPACT_ATOMS: atom_id res chain seq x y z
N MET A 1 16.88 16.47 4.20
CA MET A 1 17.55 17.61 3.56
C MET A 1 16.47 18.60 3.15
N LYS A 2 16.62 19.90 3.43
CA LYS A 2 15.60 20.90 3.07
C LYS A 2 16.02 21.67 1.83
N LYS A 3 15.21 21.64 0.78
CA LYS A 3 15.42 22.45 -0.42
C LYS A 3 14.26 23.43 -0.53
N VAL A 4 14.58 24.72 -0.63
CA VAL A 4 13.57 25.76 -0.82
C VAL A 4 13.63 26.18 -2.28
N THR A 5 12.54 25.99 -3.00
CA THR A 5 12.38 26.41 -4.39
C THR A 5 11.37 27.54 -4.44
N LYS A 6 11.81 28.73 -4.85
CA LYS A 6 10.92 29.87 -5.12
C LYS A 6 10.58 29.86 -6.60
N THR A 7 9.29 29.84 -6.92
CA THR A 7 8.81 29.86 -8.30
C THR A 7 7.62 30.79 -8.44
N LYS A 8 7.38 31.27 -9.66
CA LYS A 8 6.30 32.20 -9.96
C LYS A 8 5.18 31.47 -10.67
N MET A 9 3.99 31.43 -10.06
CA MET A 9 2.78 30.91 -10.70
C MET A 9 1.88 32.09 -11.04
N GLY A 10 2.00 32.59 -12.27
CA GLY A 10 1.28 33.79 -12.74
C GLY A 10 1.75 35.06 -12.03
N LYS A 11 0.82 35.76 -11.34
CA LYS A 11 1.13 36.98 -10.57
C LYS A 11 1.54 36.71 -9.11
N MET A 12 1.56 35.46 -8.67
CA MET A 12 1.87 35.08 -7.29
C MET A 12 3.27 34.47 -7.20
N ASP A 13 4.04 34.93 -6.21
CA ASP A 13 5.30 34.31 -5.82
C ASP A 13 4.99 33.16 -4.85
N VAL A 14 5.34 31.93 -5.24
CA VAL A 14 5.12 30.72 -4.45
C VAL A 14 6.47 30.22 -3.95
N THR A 15 6.59 30.05 -2.63
CA THR A 15 7.76 29.41 -2.02
C THR A 15 7.40 27.98 -1.65
N ILE A 16 8.00 27.01 -2.36
CA ILE A 16 7.84 25.59 -2.07
C ILE A 16 9.04 25.16 -1.22
N THR A 17 8.77 24.63 -0.03
CA THR A 17 9.79 24.01 0.81
C THR A 17 9.67 22.50 0.68
N GLU A 18 10.61 21.90 -0.04
CA GLU A 18 10.72 20.46 -0.20
C GLU A 18 11.45 19.88 1.02
N HIS A 19 10.75 19.02 1.75
CA HIS A 19 11.29 18.26 2.86
C HIS A 19 11.63 16.85 2.38
N PHE A 20 12.90 16.60 2.08
CA PHE A 20 13.37 15.23 1.87
C PHE A 20 13.60 14.59 3.24
N PRO A 21 12.95 13.45 3.54
CA PRO A 21 13.12 12.77 4.82
C PRO A 21 14.59 12.39 5.02
N ASP A 22 15.15 12.78 6.16
CA ASP A 22 16.54 12.49 6.53
C ASP A 22 16.67 11.12 7.21
N ASP A 23 15.58 10.62 7.80
CA ASP A 23 15.50 9.30 8.46
C ASP A 23 14.60 8.35 7.65
N PRO A 24 15.05 7.13 7.31
CA PRO A 24 14.20 6.09 6.75
C PRO A 24 12.91 5.80 7.54
N LYS A 25 12.89 6.07 8.86
CA LYS A 25 11.68 5.98 9.68
C LYS A 25 10.60 6.97 9.29
N ASP A 26 10.98 8.15 8.78
CA ASP A 26 10.02 9.13 8.26
C ASP A 26 9.38 8.62 6.96
N MET A 27 10.11 7.86 6.14
CA MET A 27 9.55 7.19 4.97
C MET A 27 8.52 6.13 5.34
N ASN A 28 8.77 5.34 6.40
CA ASN A 28 7.79 4.39 6.92
C ASN A 28 6.53 5.10 7.41
N LYS A 29 6.69 6.21 8.14
CA LYS A 29 5.56 7.02 8.61
C LYS A 29 4.74 7.63 7.46
N ILE A 30 5.40 8.09 6.39
CA ILE A 30 4.73 8.58 5.18
C ILE A 30 3.96 7.44 4.50
N ARG A 31 4.56 6.25 4.39
CA ARG A 31 3.92 5.05 3.85
C ARG A 31 2.68 4.67 4.65
N ASP A 32 2.76 4.67 5.98
CA ASP A 32 1.65 4.33 6.86
C ASP A 32 0.50 5.34 6.75
N ILE A 33 0.81 6.63 6.65
CA ILE A 33 -0.19 7.70 6.45
C ILE A 33 -0.90 7.52 5.11
N LEU A 34 -0.16 7.25 4.03
CA LEU A 34 -0.73 7.01 2.70
C LEU A 34 -1.58 5.74 2.69
N ALA A 35 -1.10 4.64 3.27
CA ALA A 35 -1.86 3.40 3.39
C ALA A 35 -3.16 3.62 4.17
N GLY A 36 -3.10 4.30 5.32
CA GLY A 36 -4.28 4.65 6.10
C GLY A 36 -5.26 5.56 5.36
N PHE A 37 -4.77 6.52 4.57
CA PHE A 37 -5.61 7.36 3.72
C PHE A 37 -6.37 6.52 2.68
N TYR A 38 -5.66 5.66 1.93
CA TYR A 38 -6.30 4.83 0.90
C TYR A 38 -7.30 3.85 1.49
N VAL A 39 -6.98 3.17 2.59
CA VAL A 39 -7.93 2.28 3.30
C VAL A 39 -9.19 3.05 3.69
N ASN A 40 -9.06 4.26 4.24
CA ASN A 40 -10.20 5.09 4.62
C ASN A 40 -11.03 5.57 3.41
N GLN A 41 -10.41 5.84 2.26
CA GLN A 41 -11.16 6.15 1.03
C GLN A 41 -11.89 4.92 0.51
N PHE A 42 -11.24 3.75 0.48
CA PHE A 42 -11.84 2.51 0.02
C PHE A 42 -13.03 2.07 0.89
N ARG A 43 -12.93 2.22 2.21
CA ARG A 43 -14.04 2.00 3.16
C ARG A 43 -15.30 2.84 2.90
N LYS A 44 -15.17 3.97 2.20
CA LYS A 44 -16.32 4.79 1.80
C LYS A 44 -16.94 4.36 0.47
N MET A 45 -16.19 3.64 -0.36
CA MET A 45 -16.57 3.29 -1.73
C MET A 45 -17.03 1.83 -1.87
N TYR A 46 -16.55 0.94 -1.00
CA TYR A 46 -16.83 -0.49 -1.08
C TYR A 46 -17.43 -1.01 0.23
N PRO A 47 -18.32 -2.03 0.17
CA PRO A 47 -18.78 -2.74 1.36
C PRO A 47 -17.61 -3.34 2.15
N GLU A 48 -17.78 -3.44 3.47
CA GLU A 48 -16.76 -3.96 4.39
C GLU A 48 -16.35 -5.39 4.01
N GLU A 49 -17.30 -6.24 3.60
CA GLU A 49 -17.00 -7.64 3.23
C GLU A 49 -16.07 -7.74 2.01
N VAL A 50 -16.12 -6.76 1.09
CA VAL A 50 -15.24 -6.69 -0.08
C VAL A 50 -13.82 -6.30 0.36
N LEU A 51 -13.70 -5.38 1.31
CA LEU A 51 -12.41 -4.88 1.79
C LEU A 51 -11.70 -5.90 2.68
N ASP A 52 -12.45 -6.67 3.45
CA ASP A 52 -11.93 -7.79 4.25
C ASP A 52 -11.28 -8.88 3.40
N ILE A 53 -11.66 -8.99 2.12
CA ILE A 53 -11.00 -9.88 1.15
C ILE A 53 -9.86 -9.15 0.45
N ALA A 54 -10.13 -7.95 -0.08
CA ALA A 54 -9.19 -7.25 -0.96
C ALA A 54 -7.90 -6.81 -0.24
N ILE A 55 -7.99 -6.32 0.99
CA ILE A 55 -6.84 -5.82 1.76
C ILE A 55 -5.81 -6.92 2.04
N PRO A 56 -6.16 -8.08 2.63
CA PRO A 56 -5.18 -9.13 2.92
C PRO A 56 -4.58 -9.74 1.65
N VAL A 57 -5.39 -9.94 0.59
CA VAL A 57 -4.89 -10.42 -0.70
C VAL A 57 -3.88 -9.42 -1.27
N TYR A 58 -4.20 -8.13 -1.30
CA TYR A 58 -3.30 -7.10 -1.83
C TYR A 58 -2.00 -6.99 -1.01
N GLN A 59 -2.07 -7.07 0.31
CA GLN A 59 -0.88 -7.05 1.16
C GLN A 59 0.05 -8.23 0.83
N ARG A 60 -0.52 -9.43 0.62
CA ARG A 60 0.26 -10.60 0.24
C ARG A 60 0.87 -10.49 -1.15
N ILE A 61 0.18 -9.87 -2.11
CA ILE A 61 0.73 -9.56 -3.43
C ILE A 61 2.01 -8.72 -3.29
N LEU A 62 1.95 -7.64 -2.50
CA LEU A 62 3.11 -6.76 -2.29
C LEU A 62 4.31 -7.50 -1.66
N ASP A 63 4.04 -8.42 -0.73
CA ASP A 63 5.09 -9.23 -0.11
C ASP A 63 5.75 -10.16 -1.14
N LEU A 64 4.97 -10.79 -2.03
CA LEU A 64 5.47 -11.68 -3.08
C LEU A 64 6.21 -10.93 -4.19
N GLU A 65 5.72 -9.76 -4.61
CA GLU A 65 6.45 -8.88 -5.52
C GLU A 65 7.77 -8.41 -4.90
N GLY A 66 7.79 -8.18 -3.58
CA GLY A 66 9.01 -7.88 -2.82
C GLY A 66 10.05 -9.01 -2.81
N LEU A 67 9.63 -10.26 -3.08
CA LEU A 67 10.50 -11.42 -3.24
C LEU A 67 10.96 -11.63 -4.70
N GLY A 68 10.50 -10.79 -5.62
CA GLY A 68 10.88 -10.82 -7.04
C GLY A 68 9.90 -11.54 -7.97
N ASN A 69 8.71 -11.92 -7.48
CA ASN A 69 7.67 -12.51 -8.33
C ASN A 69 7.02 -11.45 -9.22
N SER A 70 6.45 -11.87 -10.36
CA SER A 70 5.61 -10.97 -11.15
C SER A 70 4.29 -10.67 -10.44
N TYR A 71 3.65 -9.55 -10.79
CA TYR A 71 2.33 -9.19 -10.24
C TYR A 71 1.28 -10.30 -10.48
N GLU A 72 1.23 -10.88 -11.68
CA GLU A 72 0.22 -11.90 -12.01
C GLU A 72 0.42 -13.20 -11.22
N GLU A 73 1.67 -13.66 -11.07
CA GLU A 73 1.99 -14.82 -10.22
C GLU A 73 1.67 -14.53 -8.75
N SER A 74 2.06 -13.35 -8.27
CA SER A 74 1.82 -12.90 -6.89
C SER A 74 0.34 -12.82 -6.58
N LYS A 75 -0.46 -12.31 -7.52
CA LYS A 75 -1.92 -12.22 -7.42
C LYS A 75 -2.56 -13.59 -7.34
N GLN A 76 -2.19 -14.50 -8.23
CA GLN A 76 -2.77 -15.83 -8.23
C GLN A 76 -2.45 -16.57 -6.92
N GLN A 77 -1.19 -16.55 -6.50
CA GLN A 77 -0.76 -17.18 -5.25
C GLN A 77 -1.43 -16.57 -4.03
N ALA A 78 -1.52 -15.24 -3.93
CA ALA A 78 -2.16 -14.56 -2.81
C ALA A 78 -3.66 -14.90 -2.67
N ILE A 79 -4.37 -15.04 -3.79
CA ILE A 79 -5.79 -15.43 -3.80
C ILE A 79 -5.93 -16.89 -3.33
N GLU A 80 -5.09 -17.79 -3.84
CA GLU A 80 -5.10 -19.20 -3.43
C GLU A 80 -4.82 -19.36 -1.93
N GLU A 81 -3.79 -18.69 -1.41
CA GLU A 81 -3.44 -18.70 0.01
C GLU A 81 -4.57 -18.12 0.89
N TYR A 82 -5.21 -17.03 0.45
CA TYR A 82 -6.34 -16.44 1.19
C TYR A 82 -7.50 -17.43 1.35
N TYR A 83 -7.88 -18.14 0.28
CA TYR A 83 -8.95 -19.13 0.35
C TYR A 83 -8.56 -20.39 1.13
N GLN A 84 -7.30 -20.82 1.06
CA GLN A 84 -6.79 -21.92 1.89
C GLN A 84 -6.86 -21.58 3.38
N ASN A 85 -6.44 -20.37 3.76
CA ASN A 85 -6.45 -19.93 5.15
C ASN A 85 -7.86 -19.66 5.70
N LYS A 86 -8.83 -19.29 4.84
CA LYS A 86 -10.24 -19.17 5.24
C LYS A 86 -10.97 -20.50 5.37
N ASN A 87 -10.40 -21.61 4.89
CA ASN A 87 -11.03 -22.92 4.88
C ASN A 87 -10.31 -23.86 5.86
N PRO A 88 -10.70 -23.89 7.16
CA PRO A 88 -9.96 -24.62 8.20
C PRO A 88 -9.95 -26.15 8.06
N TYR A 89 -10.56 -26.70 7.00
CA TYR A 89 -10.66 -28.15 6.75
C TYR A 89 -9.70 -28.68 5.68
N ILE A 90 -8.83 -27.85 5.11
CA ILE A 90 -7.74 -28.34 4.26
C ILE A 90 -6.54 -28.63 5.16
N THR A 91 -6.62 -29.74 5.89
CA THR A 91 -5.44 -30.40 6.45
C THR A 91 -4.45 -30.66 5.32
N GLN A 92 -3.25 -30.10 5.43
CA GLN A 92 -2.10 -30.46 4.61
C GLN A 92 -1.84 -31.96 4.81
N ASN A 93 -2.14 -32.77 3.80
CA ASN A 93 -1.53 -34.08 3.66
C ASN A 93 -0.15 -33.87 3.03
N ASN A 94 0.90 -34.02 3.84
CA ASN A 94 2.21 -34.50 3.42
C ASN A 94 2.83 -35.28 4.58
#